data_AF-A0A3S9IBZ6-F1
#
_entry.id   AF-A0A3S9IBZ6-F1
#
_cell.length_a   1.000
_cell.length_b   1.000
_cell.length_c   1.000
_cell.angle_alpha   90.00
_cell.angle_beta   90.00
_cell.angle_gamma   90.00
#
_symmetry.space_group_name_H-M   'P 1'
#
loop_
_entity.id
_entity.type
_entity.pdbx_description
1 polymer ?
#
loop_
_entity_poly.entity_id
_entity_poly.type
_entity_poly.pdbx_seq_one_letter_code
_entity_poly.pdbx_strand_id
1 'polypeptide(L)'
;MTTHHAADLTTDPSPAPIERLDEEIIALLARRRAMAQELPPPARARAVDPEFAETVKEITDRYRQELGGAGELVARAVMVLCHPSRRS
;
A
#
# COMPACT_ATOMS: atom_id res chain seq x y z
N MET A 1 -15.69 8.94 -52.98
CA MET A 1 -16.62 9.40 -51.93
C MET A 1 -15.89 9.33 -50.61
N THR A 2 -15.78 10.48 -49.97
CA THR A 2 -15.24 10.72 -48.63
C THR A 2 -16.28 10.39 -47.54
N THR A 3 -15.78 10.23 -46.30
CA THR A 3 -16.45 10.24 -44.97
C THR A 3 -17.38 9.06 -44.66
N HIS A 4 -17.12 8.20 -43.68
CA HIS A 4 -16.85 8.53 -42.27
C HIS A 4 -15.91 7.52 -41.58
N HIS A 5 -14.63 7.87 -41.48
CA HIS A 5 -13.86 7.60 -40.26
C HIS A 5 -14.18 8.73 -39.28
N ALA A 6 -15.28 8.60 -38.54
CA ALA A 6 -15.69 9.56 -37.53
C ALA A 6 -16.61 8.89 -36.51
N ALA A 7 -16.11 7.85 -35.86
CA ALA A 7 -16.59 7.42 -34.56
C ALA A 7 -15.42 6.75 -33.84
N ASP A 8 -14.29 7.46 -33.79
CA ASP A 8 -13.47 7.43 -32.57
C ASP A 8 -14.41 7.98 -31.48
N LEU A 9 -15.24 7.07 -30.95
CA LEU A 9 -16.00 7.27 -29.74
C LEU A 9 -14.91 7.48 -28.70
N THR A 10 -14.67 8.77 -28.43
CA THR A 10 -14.09 9.30 -27.21
C THR A 10 -14.53 8.42 -26.06
N THR A 11 -13.72 7.41 -25.76
CA THR A 11 -13.91 6.59 -24.58
C THR A 11 -13.47 7.52 -23.47
N ASP A 12 -14.44 8.19 -22.85
CA ASP A 12 -14.17 8.97 -21.65
C ASP A 12 -13.30 8.11 -20.73
N PRO A 13 -12.22 8.67 -20.16
CA PRO A 13 -11.36 7.91 -19.27
C PRO A 13 -12.19 7.43 -18.07
N SER A 14 -12.59 6.15 -18.09
CA SER A 14 -13.37 5.56 -17.02
C SER A 14 -12.52 5.43 -15.77
N PRO A 15 -13.05 5.76 -14.57
CA PRO A 15 -12.34 5.54 -13.30
C PRO A 15 -12.33 4.05 -12.89
N ALA A 16 -13.15 3.20 -13.53
CA ALA A 16 -13.31 1.79 -13.16
C ALA A 16 -12.01 0.95 -13.09
N PRO A 17 -10.95 1.22 -13.88
CA PRO A 17 -9.65 0.55 -13.69
C PRO A 17 -8.95 0.96 -12.39
N ILE A 18 -9.06 2.22 -11.98
CA ILE A 18 -8.46 2.74 -10.74
C ILE A 18 -9.20 2.16 -9.54
N GLU A 19 -10.52 2.15 -9.57
CA GLU A 19 -11.36 1.57 -8.51
C GLU A 19 -11.05 0.08 -8.30
N ARG A 20 -10.88 -0.69 -9.38
CA ARG A 20 -10.48 -2.10 -9.28
C ARG A 20 -9.08 -2.26 -8.70
N LEU A 21 -8.14 -1.38 -9.05
CA LEU A 21 -6.81 -1.38 -8.47
C LEU A 21 -6.86 -1.06 -6.96
N ASP A 22 -7.72 -0.14 -6.55
CA ASP A 22 -7.92 0.18 -5.13
C ASP A 22 -8.45 -1.04 -4.36
N GLU A 23 -9.40 -1.79 -4.92
CA GLU A 23 -9.87 -3.06 -4.32
C GLU A 23 -8.74 -4.09 -4.18
N GLU A 24 -7.87 -4.22 -5.20
CA GLU A 24 -6.70 -5.09 -5.13
C GLU A 24 -5.71 -4.63 -4.04
N ILE A 25 -5.45 -3.33 -3.93
CA ILE A 25 -4.61 -2.74 -2.89
C ILE A 25 -5.20 -3.02 -1.51
N ILE A 26 -6.51 -2.82 -1.32
CA ILE A 26 -7.21 -3.08 -0.06
C ILE A 26 -7.08 -4.57 0.33
N ALA A 27 -7.31 -5.48 -0.62
CA ALA A 27 -7.17 -6.92 -0.38
C ALA A 27 -5.73 -7.31 0.02
N LEU A 28 -4.72 -6.75 -0.67
CA LEU A 28 -3.31 -6.98 -0.34
C LEU A 28 -2.94 -6.44 1.05
N LEU A 29 -3.44 -5.27 1.42
CA LEU A 29 -3.22 -4.67 2.73
C LEU A 29 -3.89 -5.49 3.85
N ALA A 30 -5.11 -5.99 3.61
CA ALA A 30 -5.81 -6.87 4.54
C ALA A 30 -5.03 -8.17 4.77
N ARG A 31 -4.53 -8.79 3.69
CA ARG A 31 -3.67 -9.98 3.78
C ARG A 31 -2.38 -9.72 4.54
N ARG A 32 -1.70 -8.60 4.25
CA ARG A 32 -0.48 -8.18 4.97
C ARG A 32 -0.74 -8.01 6.47
N ARG A 33 -1.89 -7.43 6.84
CA ARG A 33 -2.31 -7.29 8.24
C ARG A 33 -2.54 -8.64 8.90
N ALA A 34 -3.25 -9.55 8.26
CA ALA A 34 -3.48 -10.90 8.79
C ALA A 34 -2.15 -11.62 9.07
N MET A 35 -1.22 -11.61 8.10
CA MET A 35 0.12 -12.18 8.28
C MET A 35 0.90 -11.51 9.43
N ALA A 36 0.80 -10.19 9.58
CA ALA A 36 1.46 -9.48 10.67
C ALA A 36 0.86 -9.77 12.06
N GLN A 37 -0.41 -10.16 12.13
CA GLN A 37 -1.08 -10.56 13.37
C GLN A 37 -0.71 -11.98 13.82
N GLU A 38 -0.29 -12.85 12.89
CA GLU A 38 0.21 -14.20 13.19
C GLU A 38 1.64 -14.17 13.75
N LEU A 39 2.39 -13.07 13.54
CA LEU A 39 3.74 -12.93 14.08
C LEU A 39 3.72 -12.79 15.61
N PRO A 40 4.70 -13.38 16.31
CA PRO A 40 4.82 -13.22 17.74
C PRO A 40 4.98 -11.74 18.10
N PRO A 41 4.48 -11.31 19.27
CA PRO A 41 4.74 -9.97 19.76
C PRO A 41 6.27 -9.79 19.92
N PRO A 42 6.78 -8.59 19.62
CA PRO A 42 8.20 -8.29 19.72
C PRO A 42 8.69 -8.52 21.17
N ALA A 43 9.89 -9.09 21.33
CA ALA A 43 10.45 -9.42 22.64
C ALA A 43 10.74 -8.18 23.51
N ARG A 44 10.86 -7.01 22.89
CA ARG A 44 11.03 -5.70 23.53
C ARG A 44 10.01 -4.72 22.98
N ALA A 45 9.78 -3.63 23.71
CA ALA A 45 9.04 -2.50 23.16
C ALA A 45 9.75 -2.05 21.86
N ARG A 46 9.05 -2.10 20.74
CA ARG A 46 9.57 -1.83 19.38
C ARG A 46 10.35 -0.53 19.25
N ALA A 47 9.98 0.50 20.03
CA ALA A 47 10.65 1.80 20.01
C ALA A 47 12.10 1.78 20.52
N VAL A 48 12.50 0.73 21.24
CA VAL A 48 13.88 0.57 21.77
C VAL A 48 14.60 -0.65 21.19
N ASP A 49 14.02 -1.27 20.16
CA ASP A 49 14.61 -2.42 19.46
C ASP A 49 15.33 -1.93 18.18
N PRO A 50 16.68 -1.98 18.13
CA PRO A 50 17.45 -1.51 16.99
C PRO A 50 17.15 -2.29 15.70
N GLU A 51 16.87 -3.59 15.80
CA GLU A 51 16.55 -4.42 14.62
C GLU A 51 15.19 -4.04 14.04
N PHE A 52 14.24 -3.71 14.92
CA PHE A 52 12.95 -3.17 14.50
C PHE A 52 13.08 -1.80 13.86
N ALA A 53 13.93 -0.92 14.42
CA ALA A 53 14.19 0.41 13.86
C ALA A 53 14.80 0.35 12.45
N GLU A 54 15.78 -0.53 12.23
CA GLU A 54 16.35 -0.74 10.90
C GLU A 54 15.32 -1.37 9.94
N THR A 55 14.52 -2.35 10.39
CA THR A 55 13.45 -2.92 9.56
C THR A 55 12.43 -1.86 9.12
N VAL A 56 12.02 -0.97 10.03
CA VAL A 56 11.11 0.14 9.73
C VAL A 56 11.72 1.09 8.71
N LYS A 57 13.00 1.41 8.85
CA LYS A 57 13.74 2.27 7.94
C LYS A 57 13.85 1.63 6.56
N GLU A 58 14.26 0.37 6.45
CA GLU A 58 14.35 -0.36 5.18
C GLU A 58 13.00 -0.43 4.45
N ILE A 59 11.91 -0.70 5.17
CA ILE A 59 10.57 -0.69 4.59
C ILE A 59 10.23 0.71 4.10
N THR A 60 10.46 1.74 4.92
CA THR A 60 10.15 3.13 4.56
C THR A 60 10.95 3.58 3.34
N ASP A 61 12.23 3.22 3.27
CA ASP A 61 13.12 3.54 2.15
C ASP A 61 12.65 2.86 0.86
N ARG A 62 12.21 1.60 0.93
CA ARG A 62 11.63 0.89 -0.23
C ARG A 62 10.39 1.59 -0.76
N TYR A 63 9.46 1.98 0.11
CA TYR A 63 8.27 2.73 -0.31
C TYR A 63 8.65 4.10 -0.89
N ARG A 64 9.64 4.79 -0.31
CA ARG A 64 10.13 6.07 -0.81
C ARG A 64 10.78 5.95 -2.19
N GLN A 65 11.53 4.88 -2.43
CA GLN A 65 12.17 4.62 -3.72
C GLN A 65 11.14 4.42 -4.84
N GLU A 66 10.05 3.70 -4.55
CA GLU A 66 9.02 3.36 -5.55
C GLU A 66 7.97 4.48 -5.72
N LEU A 67 7.60 5.18 -4.64
CA LEU A 67 6.48 6.14 -4.62
C LEU A 67 6.90 7.60 -4.38
N GLY A 68 8.21 7.87 -4.35
CA GLY A 68 8.76 9.19 -4.06
C GLY A 68 8.41 9.68 -2.66
N GLY A 69 8.26 11.00 -2.49
CA GLY A 69 7.99 11.63 -1.19
C GLY A 69 6.70 11.14 -0.50
N ALA A 70 5.70 10.71 -1.27
CA ALA A 70 4.46 10.14 -0.73
C ALA A 70 4.66 8.72 -0.16
N GLY A 71 5.71 8.01 -0.58
CA GLY A 71 6.01 6.65 -0.12
C GLY A 71 6.21 6.55 1.39
N GLU A 72 6.79 7.56 2.02
CA GLU A 72 6.95 7.59 3.47
C GLU A 72 5.61 7.59 4.20
N LEU A 73 4.62 8.34 3.69
CA LEU A 73 3.27 8.36 4.27
C LEU A 73 2.58 7.01 4.12
N VAL A 74 2.71 6.38 2.96
CA VAL A 74 2.15 5.04 2.71
C VAL A 74 2.80 4.01 3.63
N ALA A 75 4.14 4.00 3.76
CA ALA A 75 4.85 3.11 4.66
C ALA A 75 4.35 3.23 6.10
N ARG A 76 4.19 4.47 6.60
CA ARG A 76 3.68 4.73 7.95
C ARG A 76 2.25 4.23 8.13
N ALA A 77 1.37 4.50 7.17
CA ALA A 77 -0.02 4.02 7.21
C ALA A 77 -0.07 2.49 7.25
N VAL A 78 0.73 1.82 6.42
CA VAL A 78 0.85 0.36 6.34
C VAL A 78 1.39 -0.23 7.64
N MET A 79 2.41 0.38 8.26
CA MET A 79 2.94 -0.06 9.55
C MET A 79 1.90 0.06 10.68
N VAL A 80 1.16 1.17 10.72
CA VAL A 80 0.08 1.38 11.70
C VAL A 80 -1.06 0.37 11.47
N LEU A 81 -1.45 0.15 10.22
CA LEU A 81 -2.50 -0.82 9.86
C LEU A 81 -2.15 -2.23 10.32
N CYS A 82 -0.90 -2.65 10.12
CA CYS A 82 -0.42 -3.99 10.45
C CYS A 82 0.09 -4.12 11.90
N HIS A 83 -0.22 -3.16 12.79
CA HIS A 83 0.19 -3.26 14.18
C HIS A 83 -0.60 -4.39 14.89
N PRO A 84 0.06 -5.35 15.56
CA PRO A 84 -0.60 -6.54 16.11
C PRO A 84 -1.61 -6.22 17.21
N SER A 85 -1.41 -5.12 17.96
CA SER A 85 -2.36 -4.66 18.98
C SER A 85 -3.61 -3.98 18.42
N ARG A 86 -3.68 -3.72 17.11
CA ARG A 86 -4.81 -3.04 16.47
C ARG A 86 -5.87 -4.08 16.07
N ARG A 87 -6.85 -4.28 16.95
CA ARG A 87 -8.10 -4.98 16.61
C ARG A 87 -9.03 -4.01 15.88
N SER A 88 -9.63 -4.41 14.76
CA SER A 88 -10.65 -3.60 14.08
C SER A 88 -11.97 -3.68 14.83
#